data_AF-A0A087UA37-F1
#
_entry.id   AF-A0A087UA37-F1
#
_cell.length_a   1.000
_cell.length_b   1.000
_cell.length_c   1.000
_cell.angle_alpha   90.00
_cell.angle_beta   90.00
_cell.angle_gamma   90.00
#
_symmetry.space_group_name_H-M   'P 1'
#
loop_
_entity.id
_entity.type
_entity.pdbx_description
1 polymer ?
#
loop_
_entity_poly.entity_id
_entity_poly.type
_entity_poly.pdbx_seq_one_letter_code
_entity_poly.pdbx_strand_id
1 'polypeptide(L)'
;MAAASVAPRKRLVSIKSYSIEHGYPSRRRSLVGDAKFETVKNKEAKESWILEARKKSEDEDLSEEEVFLVSDIPEEPLLSPQQVNLVLSLKDGFNTLPRILSIIQSCQGCIVHLETRASKKKEFAFDILVRLDATKDKILHIIKDLKAANSVEDINILVEEKISIKDPWFPRHISDLDFCTHIMTKFEPELDHDHPGFSDPVYRARRKQIAEIAFEYK
;
A
#
# COMPACT_ATOMS: atom_id res chain seq x y z
N MET A 1 13.09 -36.96 -36.97
CA MET A 1 13.04 -37.40 -35.55
C MET A 1 13.81 -36.39 -34.72
N ALA A 2 13.10 -35.52 -34.00
CA ALA A 2 13.70 -34.62 -33.01
C ALA A 2 12.95 -34.83 -31.69
N ALA A 3 13.66 -35.31 -30.68
CA ALA A 3 13.13 -35.63 -29.36
C ALA A 3 12.84 -34.34 -28.58
N ALA A 4 11.62 -34.20 -28.07
CA ALA A 4 11.25 -33.11 -27.17
C ALA A 4 11.86 -33.36 -25.78
N SER A 5 12.69 -32.42 -25.32
CA SER A 5 13.23 -32.43 -23.96
C SER A 5 12.16 -31.94 -22.97
N VAL A 6 11.67 -32.85 -22.14
CA VAL A 6 10.74 -32.54 -21.04
C VAL A 6 11.48 -31.77 -19.95
N ALA A 7 11.02 -30.55 -19.64
CA ALA A 7 11.55 -29.75 -18.52
C ALA A 7 11.20 -30.39 -17.16
N PRO A 8 12.10 -30.36 -16.17
CA PRO A 8 11.88 -31.04 -14.89
C PRO A 8 10.88 -30.29 -14.01
N ARG A 9 9.92 -31.02 -13.43
CA ARG A 9 8.99 -30.53 -12.40
C ARG A 9 9.77 -29.86 -11.25
N LYS A 10 9.57 -28.55 -11.05
CA LYS A 10 10.11 -27.81 -9.89
C LYS A 10 9.57 -28.45 -8.61
N ARG A 11 10.44 -29.10 -7.83
CA ARG A 11 10.11 -29.57 -6.49
C ARG A 11 9.81 -28.36 -5.63
N LEU A 12 8.68 -28.35 -4.93
CA LEU A 12 8.39 -27.41 -3.86
C LEU A 12 9.48 -27.55 -2.80
N VAL A 13 10.40 -26.58 -2.78
CA VAL A 13 11.42 -26.47 -1.73
C VAL A 13 10.69 -26.03 -0.47
N SER A 14 10.88 -26.75 0.64
CA SER A 14 10.36 -26.32 1.92
C SER A 14 10.96 -24.95 2.25
N ILE A 15 10.11 -23.96 2.47
CA ILE A 15 10.51 -22.64 2.93
C ILE A 15 11.13 -22.85 4.33
N LYS A 16 12.45 -22.74 4.44
CA LYS A 16 13.11 -22.77 5.75
C LYS A 16 12.66 -21.54 6.52
N SER A 17 12.34 -21.70 7.80
CA SER A 17 12.01 -20.56 8.65
C SER A 17 13.24 -19.66 8.78
N TYR A 18 13.06 -18.34 8.63
CA TYR A 18 14.10 -17.30 8.61
C TYR A 18 15.13 -17.40 9.76
N SER A 19 14.69 -17.90 10.91
CA SER A 19 15.49 -18.19 12.11
C SER A 19 16.57 -19.28 11.91
N ILE A 20 16.38 -20.21 10.98
CA ILE A 20 17.38 -21.23 10.60
C ILE A 20 18.52 -20.59 9.80
N GLU A 21 18.21 -19.61 8.97
CA GLU A 21 19.18 -18.92 8.11
C GLU A 21 20.05 -17.94 8.90
N HIS A 22 19.55 -17.46 10.04
CA HIS A 22 20.22 -16.48 10.91
C HIS A 22 20.83 -17.11 12.18
N GLY A 23 21.10 -18.42 12.16
CA GLY A 23 21.97 -19.08 13.15
C GLY A 23 21.29 -19.65 14.41
N TYR A 24 19.96 -19.81 14.44
CA TYR A 24 19.28 -20.38 15.61
C TYR A 24 19.32 -21.93 15.62
N PRO A 25 19.96 -22.59 16.60
CA PRO A 25 20.18 -24.04 16.57
C PRO A 25 18.89 -24.86 16.69
N SER A 26 18.64 -25.76 15.74
CA SER A 26 17.38 -26.49 15.55
C SER A 26 16.96 -27.44 16.68
N ARG A 27 17.84 -27.80 17.63
CA ARG A 27 17.65 -28.97 18.51
C ARG A 27 16.87 -28.68 19.81
N ARG A 28 16.58 -27.41 20.12
CA ARG A 28 15.82 -26.98 21.32
C ARG A 28 14.81 -25.87 20.98
N ARG A 29 14.11 -26.00 19.85
CA ARG A 29 13.23 -24.94 19.33
C ARG A 29 11.81 -25.08 19.86
N SER A 30 11.26 -24.01 20.41
CA SER A 30 9.81 -23.88 20.64
C SER A 30 9.25 -22.85 19.66
N LEU A 31 8.00 -23.02 19.22
CA LEU A 31 7.31 -22.03 18.38
C LEU A 31 7.29 -20.64 19.01
N VAL A 32 7.23 -20.59 20.34
CA VAL A 32 7.29 -19.34 21.12
C VAL A 32 8.68 -18.69 21.01
N GLY A 33 9.75 -19.49 20.97
CA GLY A 33 11.12 -19.01 20.79
C GLY A 33 11.35 -18.40 19.41
N ASP A 34 10.81 -19.03 18.35
CA ASP A 34 10.87 -18.49 16.99
C ASP A 34 10.13 -17.16 16.88
N ALA A 35 8.89 -17.10 17.39
CA ALA A 35 8.10 -15.88 17.36
C ALA A 35 8.79 -14.73 18.12
N LYS A 36 9.45 -15.03 19.25
CA LYS A 36 10.22 -14.05 20.03
C LYS A 36 11.46 -13.57 19.27
N PHE A 37 12.16 -14.47 18.59
CA PHE A 37 13.34 -14.12 17.79
C PHE A 37 12.95 -13.27 16.57
N GLU A 38 11.88 -13.64 15.87
CA GLU A 38 11.35 -12.87 14.74
C GLU A 38 10.84 -11.50 15.17
N THR A 39 10.19 -11.37 16.34
CA THR A 39 9.80 -10.05 16.85
C THR A 39 11.00 -9.16 17.14
N VAL A 40 12.07 -9.71 17.73
CA VAL A 40 13.32 -8.96 17.96
C VAL A 40 13.98 -8.57 16.64
N LYS A 41 14.10 -9.49 15.68
CA LYS A 41 14.70 -9.19 14.37
C LYS A 41 13.90 -8.19 13.56
N ASN A 42 12.57 -8.28 13.60
CA ASN A 42 11.69 -7.30 12.98
C ASN A 42 11.82 -5.92 13.65
N LYS A 43 12.09 -5.87 14.96
CA LYS A 43 12.35 -4.61 15.67
C LYS A 43 13.69 -4.01 15.26
N GLU A 44 14.76 -4.81 15.25
CA GLU A 44 16.10 -4.38 14.80
C GLU A 44 16.08 -3.89 13.35
N ALA A 45 15.40 -4.61 12.44
CA ALA A 45 15.27 -4.22 11.05
C ALA A 45 14.50 -2.91 10.87
N LYS A 46 13.48 -2.67 11.70
CA LYS A 46 12.76 -1.39 11.74
C LYS A 46 13.69 -0.25 12.19
N GLU A 47 14.42 -0.45 13.28
CA GLU A 47 15.33 0.56 13.83
C GLU A 47 16.46 0.92 12.85
N SER A 48 17.07 -0.08 12.21
CA SER A 48 18.11 0.15 11.20
C SER A 48 17.57 0.91 9.99
N TRP A 49 16.37 0.55 9.56
CA TRP A 49 15.74 1.17 8.41
C TRP A 49 15.31 2.63 8.69
N ILE A 50 14.80 2.92 9.89
CA ILE A 50 14.50 4.30 10.35
C ILE A 50 15.78 5.16 10.36
N LEU A 51 16.89 4.61 10.86
CA LEU A 51 18.19 5.28 10.87
C LEU A 51 18.69 5.60 9.45
N GLU A 52 18.56 4.66 8.51
CA GLU A 52 18.91 4.89 7.11
C GLU A 52 18.02 5.96 6.46
N ALA A 53 16.71 5.95 6.71
CA ALA A 53 15.78 6.93 6.19
C ALA A 53 16.11 8.35 6.69
N ARG A 54 16.37 8.53 7.99
CA ARG A 54 16.82 9.81 8.58
C ARG A 54 18.12 10.30 7.95
N LYS A 55 19.06 9.39 7.73
CA LYS A 55 20.35 9.72 7.09
C LYS A 55 20.17 10.14 5.63
N LYS A 56 19.20 9.58 4.91
CA LYS A 56 18.89 9.91 3.52
C LYS A 56 18.13 11.23 3.38
N SER A 57 17.28 11.58 4.35
CA SER A 57 16.48 12.82 4.33
C SER A 57 17.19 14.04 4.94
N GLU A 58 18.38 13.88 5.56
CA GLU A 58 19.09 14.95 6.30
C GLU A 58 18.20 15.68 7.35
N ASP A 59 17.15 15.01 7.84
CA ASP A 59 16.10 15.60 8.67
C ASP A 59 15.98 14.78 9.96
N GLU A 60 16.76 15.17 10.97
CA GLU A 60 16.88 14.45 12.26
C GLU A 60 15.64 14.58 13.15
N ASP A 61 14.72 15.50 12.84
CA ASP A 61 13.57 15.85 13.69
C ASP A 61 12.31 15.02 13.36
N LEU A 62 12.38 14.09 12.40
CA LEU A 62 11.26 13.22 12.05
C LEU A 62 11.02 12.13 13.12
N SER A 63 9.82 12.12 13.68
CA SER A 63 9.33 11.06 14.57
C SER A 63 9.24 9.71 13.84
N GLU A 64 9.29 8.60 14.58
CA GLU A 64 9.22 7.24 14.00
C GLU A 64 7.96 7.03 13.14
N GLU A 65 6.86 7.67 13.52
CA GLU A 65 5.60 7.68 12.77
C GLU A 65 5.72 8.42 11.44
N GLU A 66 6.41 9.56 11.40
CA GLU A 66 6.61 10.33 10.17
C GLU A 66 7.52 9.60 9.19
N VAL A 67 8.55 8.92 9.69
CA VAL A 67 9.44 8.08 8.85
C VAL A 67 8.66 6.92 8.22
N PHE A 68 7.77 6.27 8.97
CA PHE A 68 6.91 5.19 8.46
C PHE A 68 5.92 5.70 7.41
N LEU A 69 5.31 6.85 7.65
CA LEU A 69 4.39 7.49 6.71
C LEU A 69 5.06 7.91 5.39
N VAL A 70 6.33 8.31 5.43
CA VAL A 70 7.13 8.67 4.24
C VAL A 70 7.57 7.48 3.41
N SER A 71 7.76 6.32 4.06
CA SER A 71 8.19 5.12 3.35
C SER A 71 7.15 4.45 2.52
N ASP A 72 5.89 4.66 2.88
CA ASP A 72 4.80 4.14 2.10
C ASP A 72 4.73 4.87 0.75
N ILE A 73 5.26 6.10 0.63
CA ILE A 73 5.32 6.88 -0.62
C ILE A 73 6.33 6.27 -1.62
N PRO A 74 5.90 5.74 -2.79
CA PRO A 74 6.77 5.18 -3.82
C PRO A 74 7.98 6.06 -4.16
N GLU A 75 9.17 5.46 -4.28
CA GLU A 75 10.37 6.13 -4.81
C GLU A 75 10.27 6.28 -6.34
N GLU A 76 9.31 7.05 -6.82
CA GLU A 76 9.32 7.63 -8.17
C GLU A 76 10.22 8.90 -8.16
N PRO A 77 10.75 9.36 -9.31
CA PRO A 77 11.71 10.46 -9.34
C PRO A 77 11.18 11.68 -8.58
N LEU A 78 12.01 12.21 -7.66
CA LEU A 78 11.76 13.27 -6.65
C LEU A 78 11.03 14.55 -7.14
N LEU A 79 10.82 14.68 -8.45
CA LEU A 79 10.33 15.87 -9.14
C LEU A 79 8.92 15.69 -9.76
N SER A 80 8.36 14.48 -9.82
CA SER A 80 6.97 14.31 -10.28
C SER A 80 5.99 14.50 -9.13
N PRO A 81 4.87 15.25 -9.35
CA PRO A 81 3.82 15.32 -8.35
C PRO A 81 3.19 13.94 -8.17
N GLN A 82 3.08 13.52 -6.91
CA GLN A 82 2.47 12.26 -6.56
C GLN A 82 1.09 12.48 -5.98
N GLN A 83 0.15 11.65 -6.41
CA GLN A 83 -1.19 11.63 -5.85
C GLN A 83 -1.19 10.81 -4.56
N VAL A 84 -1.63 11.43 -3.47
CA VAL A 84 -1.69 10.82 -2.14
C VAL A 84 -3.08 11.00 -1.56
N ASN A 85 -3.57 9.97 -0.88
CA ASN A 85 -4.83 10.00 -0.16
C ASN A 85 -4.52 10.12 1.35
N LEU A 86 -4.98 11.19 1.99
CA LEU A 86 -4.91 11.40 3.44
C LEU A 86 -6.27 11.18 4.07
N VAL A 87 -6.29 10.50 5.22
CA VAL A 87 -7.45 10.39 6.09
C VAL A 87 -7.14 11.12 7.39
N LEU A 88 -7.89 12.18 7.68
CA LEU A 88 -7.75 13.03 8.86
C LEU A 88 -8.93 12.79 9.80
N SER A 89 -8.66 12.49 11.08
CA SER A 89 -9.72 12.32 12.10
C SER A 89 -9.82 13.57 12.97
N LEU A 90 -11.03 14.12 13.07
CA LEU A 90 -11.33 15.33 13.83
C LEU A 90 -12.17 15.03 15.07
N LYS A 91 -11.72 15.50 16.23
CA LYS A 91 -12.46 15.47 17.49
C LYS A 91 -13.64 16.43 17.49
N ASP A 92 -13.34 17.67 17.12
CA ASP A 92 -14.28 18.78 17.11
C ASP A 92 -14.91 18.93 15.72
N GLY A 93 -16.00 19.71 15.63
CA GLY A 93 -16.71 19.94 14.38
C GLY A 93 -15.87 20.66 13.30
N PHE A 94 -16.52 21.07 12.21
CA PHE A 94 -15.87 21.62 11.01
C PHE A 94 -15.09 22.94 11.17
N ASN A 95 -14.95 23.49 12.38
CA ASN A 95 -14.26 24.75 12.63
C ASN A 95 -12.76 24.71 12.29
N THR A 96 -12.14 23.51 12.33
CA THR A 96 -10.73 23.32 12.01
C THR A 96 -10.47 23.12 10.52
N LEU A 97 -11.50 22.81 9.72
CA LEU A 97 -11.36 22.53 8.29
C LEU A 97 -10.74 23.70 7.50
N PRO A 98 -11.15 24.98 7.69
CA PRO A 98 -10.52 26.09 6.98
C PRO A 98 -9.02 26.20 7.26
N ARG A 99 -8.60 25.87 8.49
CA ARG A 99 -7.19 25.87 8.89
C ARG A 99 -6.41 24.76 8.19
N ILE A 100 -6.97 23.55 8.14
CA ILE A 100 -6.38 22.41 7.42
C ILE A 100 -6.17 22.77 5.94
N LEU A 101 -7.18 23.35 5.30
CA LEU A 101 -7.09 23.80 3.91
C LEU A 101 -6.01 24.86 3.70
N SER A 102 -5.90 25.83 4.62
CA SER A 102 -4.89 26.88 4.53
C SER A 102 -3.46 26.34 4.67
N ILE A 103 -3.25 25.31 5.49
CA ILE A 103 -1.95 24.65 5.66
C ILE A 103 -1.57 23.95 4.36
N ILE A 104 -2.48 23.13 3.81
CA ILE A 104 -2.25 22.41 2.55
C ILE A 104 -1.90 23.39 1.42
N GLN A 105 -2.62 24.51 1.33
CA GLN A 105 -2.38 25.53 0.32
C GLN A 105 -1.03 26.25 0.53
N SER A 106 -0.65 26.53 1.79
CA SER A 106 0.63 27.20 2.12
C SER A 106 1.84 26.35 1.73
N CYS A 107 1.74 25.04 1.90
CA CYS A 107 2.75 24.07 1.48
C CYS A 107 2.72 23.75 -0.03
N GLN A 108 1.90 24.46 -0.81
CA GLN A 108 1.73 24.26 -2.25
C GLN A 108 1.21 22.85 -2.62
N GLY A 109 0.35 22.24 -1.80
CA GLY A 109 -0.38 21.03 -2.15
C GLY A 109 -1.66 21.35 -2.92
N CYS A 110 -1.93 20.59 -3.99
CA CYS A 110 -3.16 20.74 -4.78
C CYS A 110 -4.20 19.71 -4.31
N ILE A 111 -5.38 20.16 -3.87
CA ILE A 111 -6.46 19.25 -3.46
C ILE A 111 -7.27 18.84 -4.69
N VAL A 112 -7.24 17.55 -5.00
CA VAL A 112 -7.98 16.94 -6.13
C VAL A 112 -9.38 16.54 -5.69
N HIS A 113 -9.49 16.00 -4.48
CA HIS A 113 -10.75 15.53 -3.93
C HIS A 113 -10.79 15.77 -2.42
N LEU A 114 -11.95 16.18 -1.92
CA LEU A 114 -12.19 16.33 -0.49
C LEU A 114 -13.58 15.82 -0.17
N GLU A 115 -13.64 14.89 0.78
CA GLU A 115 -14.87 14.30 1.27
C GLU A 115 -14.86 14.29 2.79
N THR A 116 -16.01 14.60 3.39
CA THR A 116 -16.20 14.58 4.84
C THR A 116 -17.30 13.58 5.19
N ARG A 117 -17.07 12.79 6.24
CA ARG A 117 -18.05 11.84 6.76
C ARG A 117 -18.10 11.91 8.28
N ALA A 118 -19.27 11.61 8.85
CA ALA A 118 -19.36 11.42 10.29
C ALA A 118 -18.49 10.21 10.69
N SER A 119 -17.66 10.37 11.72
CA SER A 119 -16.76 9.29 12.12
C SER A 119 -17.55 8.12 12.69
N LYS A 120 -17.06 6.90 12.42
CA LYS A 120 -17.59 5.68 13.05
C LYS A 120 -16.99 5.46 14.44
N LYS A 121 -15.84 6.06 14.73
CA LYS A 121 -15.17 5.97 16.02
C LYS A 121 -15.85 6.95 16.97
N LYS A 122 -16.22 6.51 18.18
CA LYS A 122 -16.92 7.36 19.17
C LYS A 122 -16.09 8.55 19.67
N GLU A 123 -14.77 8.48 19.49
CA GLU A 123 -13.83 9.52 19.94
C GLU A 123 -13.76 10.72 18.97
N PHE A 124 -14.14 10.52 17.71
CA PHE A 124 -14.06 11.55 16.67
C PHE A 124 -15.45 11.92 16.18
N ALA A 125 -15.65 13.19 15.80
CA ALA A 125 -16.89 13.65 15.21
C ALA A 125 -16.91 13.40 13.70
N PHE A 126 -15.79 13.65 13.01
CA PHE A 126 -15.70 13.59 11.55
C PHE A 126 -14.39 12.98 11.08
N ASP A 127 -14.48 12.23 9.98
CA ASP A 127 -13.33 11.78 9.20
C ASP A 127 -13.31 12.56 7.87
N ILE A 128 -12.15 13.03 7.47
CA ILE A 128 -11.94 13.77 6.21
C ILE A 128 -11.02 12.95 5.32
N LEU A 129 -11.49 12.60 4.13
CA LEU A 129 -10.67 12.05 3.06
C LEU A 129 -10.21 13.21 2.16
N VAL A 130 -8.90 13.39 2.05
CA VAL A 130 -8.27 14.40 1.20
C VAL A 130 -7.37 13.71 0.19
N ARG A 131 -7.70 13.80 -1.10
CA ARG A 131 -6.80 13.43 -2.18
C ARG A 131 -6.02 14.67 -2.62
N LEU A 132 -4.71 14.58 -2.58
CA LEU A 132 -3.82 15.69 -2.89
C LEU A 132 -2.72 15.28 -3.87
N ASP A 133 -2.36 16.21 -4.75
CA ASP A 133 -1.20 16.11 -5.61
C ASP A 133 -0.12 17.06 -5.09
N ALA A 134 1.03 16.50 -4.69
CA ALA A 134 2.16 17.25 -4.19
C ALA A 134 3.48 16.46 -4.36
N THR A 135 4.62 17.14 -4.27
CA THR A 135 5.91 16.45 -4.20
C THR A 135 6.12 15.86 -2.80
N LYS A 136 6.93 14.81 -2.69
CA LYS A 136 7.19 14.10 -1.44
C LYS A 136 7.56 15.03 -0.26
N ASP A 137 8.44 15.98 -0.50
CA ASP A 137 8.88 16.95 0.53
C ASP A 137 7.73 17.83 1.01
N LYS A 138 6.86 18.27 0.09
CA LYS A 138 5.69 19.09 0.43
C LYS A 138 4.68 18.31 1.25
N ILE A 139 4.44 17.05 0.91
CA ILE A 139 3.54 16.16 1.67
C ILE A 139 4.03 16.02 3.11
N LEU A 140 5.35 15.85 3.26
CA LEU A 140 6.01 15.82 4.56
C LEU A 140 5.78 17.09 5.37
N HIS A 141 5.98 18.26 4.77
CA HIS A 141 5.72 19.54 5.41
C HIS A 141 4.25 19.71 5.80
N ILE A 142 3.31 19.29 4.95
CA ILE A 142 1.87 19.32 5.25
C ILE A 142 1.57 18.50 6.50
N ILE A 143 2.11 17.29 6.61
CA ILE A 143 1.87 16.42 7.77
C ILE A 143 2.44 17.02 9.04
N LYS A 144 3.68 17.54 9.00
CA LYS A 144 4.33 18.21 10.13
C LYS A 144 3.49 19.40 10.60
N ASP A 145 3.05 20.25 9.68
CA ASP A 145 2.28 21.46 10.01
C ASP A 145 0.87 21.11 10.52
N LEU A 146 0.23 20.06 10.00
CA LEU A 146 -1.06 19.58 10.50
C LEU A 146 -0.96 19.03 11.93
N LYS A 147 0.10 18.27 12.23
CA LYS A 147 0.39 17.80 13.60
C LYS A 147 0.69 18.97 14.54
N ALA A 148 1.56 19.89 14.13
CA ALA A 148 1.95 21.06 14.93
C ALA A 148 0.77 22.01 15.22
N ALA A 149 -0.16 22.14 14.26
CA ALA A 149 -1.35 22.97 14.42
C ALA A 149 -2.40 22.38 15.37
N ASN A 150 -2.19 21.15 15.89
CA ASN A 150 -3.10 20.41 16.76
C ASN A 150 -4.56 20.42 16.26
N SER A 151 -4.71 20.48 14.93
CA SER A 151 -6.00 20.64 14.23
C SER A 151 -6.59 19.29 13.85
N VAL A 152 -5.80 18.22 13.93
CA VAL A 152 -6.16 16.83 13.61
C VAL A 152 -5.60 15.94 14.71
N GLU A 153 -6.39 14.96 15.17
CA GLU A 153 -5.99 14.07 16.27
C GLU A 153 -5.29 12.80 15.74
N ASP A 154 -5.67 12.35 14.54
CA ASP A 154 -5.03 11.22 13.86
C ASP A 154 -4.91 11.47 12.35
N ILE A 155 -3.73 11.18 11.78
CA ILE A 155 -3.40 11.38 10.37
C ILE A 155 -2.94 10.04 9.79
N ASN A 156 -3.71 9.50 8.86
CA ASN A 156 -3.34 8.28 8.13
C ASN A 156 -3.10 8.59 6.66
N ILE A 157 -1.95 8.16 6.13
CA ILE A 157 -1.69 8.18 4.70
C ILE A 157 -2.15 6.84 4.13
N LEU A 158 -3.03 6.89 3.15
CA LEU A 158 -3.39 5.74 2.33
C LEU A 158 -2.49 5.77 1.10
N VAL A 159 -1.46 4.95 1.11
CA VAL A 159 -0.64 4.76 -0.08
C VAL A 159 -1.19 3.60 -0.88
N GLU A 160 -1.56 3.90 -2.14
CA GLU A 160 -1.70 2.88 -3.15
C GLU A 160 -0.29 2.36 -3.48
N GLU A 161 -0.08 1.07 -3.16
CA GLU A 161 1.07 0.22 -3.49
C GLU A 161 2.28 0.19 -2.52
N LYS A 162 2.15 -0.66 -1.49
CA LYS A 162 2.81 -1.98 -1.42
C LYS A 162 1.94 -2.88 -0.56
N ILE A 163 1.76 -4.14 -0.97
CA ILE A 163 1.10 -5.16 -0.15
C ILE A 163 1.96 -5.36 1.10
N SER A 164 1.70 -4.57 2.14
CA SER A 164 2.26 -4.79 3.46
C SER A 164 1.60 -6.06 4.00
N ILE A 165 2.39 -7.10 4.23
CA ILE A 165 1.91 -8.38 4.78
C ILE A 165 1.21 -8.17 6.14
N LYS A 166 1.43 -7.01 6.78
CA LYS A 166 0.79 -6.64 8.04
C LYS A 166 -0.60 -6.00 7.89
N ASP A 167 -0.90 -5.40 6.75
CA ASP A 167 -2.21 -4.74 6.53
C ASP A 167 -2.62 -4.86 5.05
N PRO A 168 -3.28 -5.97 4.65
CA PRO A 168 -3.66 -6.19 3.26
C PRO A 168 -4.74 -5.17 2.84
N TRP A 169 -4.50 -4.49 1.71
CA TRP A 169 -5.50 -3.61 1.11
C TRP A 169 -6.78 -4.39 0.78
N PHE A 170 -7.94 -3.80 1.13
CA PHE A 170 -9.26 -4.32 0.78
C PHE A 170 -10.17 -3.16 0.35
N PRO A 171 -11.07 -3.37 -0.62
CA PRO A 171 -12.01 -2.35 -1.09
C PRO A 171 -12.92 -1.92 0.06
N ARG A 172 -13.04 -0.61 0.28
CA ARG A 172 -13.83 -0.03 1.38
C ARG A 172 -15.16 0.53 0.90
N HIS A 173 -15.21 0.94 -0.36
CA HIS A 173 -16.39 1.38 -1.07
C HIS A 173 -16.72 0.44 -2.24
N ILE A 174 -17.99 0.36 -2.64
CA ILE A 174 -18.40 -0.54 -3.73
C ILE A 174 -17.71 -0.21 -5.05
N SER A 175 -17.47 1.07 -5.33
CA SER A 175 -16.72 1.53 -6.50
C SER A 175 -15.25 1.12 -6.48
N ASP A 176 -14.71 0.75 -5.31
CA ASP A 176 -13.31 0.28 -5.24
C ASP A 176 -13.16 -1.11 -5.85
N LEU A 177 -14.26 -1.85 -6.07
CA LEU A 177 -14.25 -3.12 -6.79
C LEU A 177 -13.84 -2.94 -8.25
N ASP A 178 -14.01 -1.74 -8.82
CA ASP A 178 -13.60 -1.42 -10.19
C ASP A 178 -12.08 -1.51 -10.34
N PHE A 179 -11.32 -1.24 -9.26
CA PHE A 179 -9.85 -1.38 -9.24
C PHE A 179 -9.39 -2.84 -9.19
N CYS A 180 -10.26 -3.77 -8.75
CA CYS A 180 -9.95 -5.20 -8.68
C CYS A 180 -10.04 -5.90 -10.06
N THR A 181 -10.60 -5.25 -11.07
CA THR A 181 -10.81 -5.80 -12.42
C THR A 181 -9.50 -6.24 -13.09
N HIS A 182 -8.41 -5.50 -12.85
CA HIS A 182 -7.10 -5.74 -13.46
C HIS A 182 -6.24 -6.76 -12.71
N ILE A 183 -6.65 -7.15 -11.49
CA ILE A 183 -5.90 -8.09 -10.62
C ILE A 183 -6.22 -9.54 -10.97
N MET A 184 -7.17 -9.77 -11.88
CA MET A 184 -7.43 -11.10 -12.42
C MET A 184 -6.23 -11.60 -13.23
N THR A 185 -5.31 -12.27 -12.54
CA THR A 185 -4.12 -13.00 -13.04
C THR A 185 -4.46 -14.11 -14.05
N LYS A 186 -5.75 -14.31 -14.35
CA LYS A 186 -6.29 -15.25 -15.33
C LYS A 186 -6.74 -14.56 -16.61
N PHE A 187 -6.29 -13.34 -16.86
CA PHE A 187 -6.34 -12.76 -18.19
C PHE A 187 -5.27 -13.44 -19.05
N GLU A 188 -5.66 -14.54 -19.69
CA GLU A 188 -4.95 -15.01 -20.86
C GLU A 188 -5.96 -14.93 -22.03
N PRO A 189 -5.83 -13.92 -22.93
CA PRO A 189 -6.61 -13.90 -24.17
C PRO A 189 -6.29 -15.12 -25.03
N GLU A 190 -5.13 -15.73 -24.79
CA GLU A 190 -4.74 -17.03 -25.28
C GLU A 190 -5.15 -18.07 -24.24
N LEU A 191 -6.13 -18.91 -24.57
CA LEU A 191 -6.46 -20.06 -23.74
C LEU A 191 -5.18 -20.88 -23.46
N ASP A 192 -5.07 -21.48 -22.29
CA ASP A 192 -4.08 -22.53 -22.03
C ASP A 192 -4.17 -23.61 -23.13
N HIS A 193 -3.03 -24.15 -23.56
CA HIS A 193 -2.95 -25.19 -24.59
C HIS A 193 -3.74 -26.45 -24.22
N ASP A 194 -3.91 -26.70 -22.91
CA ASP A 194 -4.70 -27.80 -22.37
C ASP A 194 -6.21 -27.52 -22.33
N HIS A 195 -6.67 -26.31 -22.72
CA HIS A 195 -8.09 -25.96 -22.74
C HIS A 195 -8.81 -26.56 -23.96
N PRO A 196 -9.98 -27.21 -23.79
CA PRO A 196 -10.68 -27.90 -24.89
C PRO A 196 -11.09 -26.98 -26.05
N GLY A 197 -11.30 -25.70 -25.76
CA GLY A 197 -11.60 -24.64 -26.74
C GLY A 197 -10.38 -23.92 -27.34
N PHE A 198 -9.14 -24.35 -27.09
CA PHE A 198 -7.92 -23.65 -27.52
C PHE A 198 -7.84 -23.52 -29.04
N SER A 199 -8.10 -24.62 -29.74
CA SER A 199 -8.02 -24.69 -31.20
C SER A 199 -9.25 -24.11 -31.91
N ASP A 200 -10.31 -23.74 -31.20
CA ASP A 200 -11.53 -23.20 -31.80
C ASP A 200 -11.45 -21.67 -31.93
N PRO A 201 -11.37 -21.12 -33.16
CA PRO A 201 -11.28 -19.69 -33.37
C PRO A 201 -12.57 -18.94 -33.03
N VAL A 202 -13.75 -19.55 -33.21
CA VAL A 202 -15.04 -18.93 -32.89
C VAL A 202 -15.23 -18.84 -31.38
N TYR A 203 -14.85 -19.90 -30.66
CA TYR A 203 -14.87 -19.91 -29.20
C TYR A 203 -13.92 -18.86 -28.60
N ARG A 204 -12.70 -18.74 -29.14
CA ARG A 204 -11.74 -17.71 -28.72
C ARG A 204 -12.25 -16.29 -28.99
N ALA A 205 -12.80 -16.04 -30.18
CA ALA A 205 -13.39 -14.75 -30.51
C ALA A 205 -14.54 -14.39 -29.54
N ARG A 206 -15.39 -15.37 -29.20
CA ARG A 206 -16.48 -15.15 -28.25
C ARG A 206 -15.99 -14.90 -26.82
N ARG A 207 -14.97 -15.62 -26.36
CA ARG A 207 -14.32 -15.42 -25.06
C ARG A 207 -13.71 -14.02 -24.96
N LYS A 208 -13.08 -13.54 -26.04
CA LYS A 208 -12.53 -12.19 -26.13
C LYS A 208 -13.62 -11.13 -25.95
N GLN A 209 -14.73 -11.24 -26.68
CA GLN A 209 -15.86 -10.30 -26.57
C GLN A 209 -16.44 -10.23 -25.15
N ILE A 210 -16.63 -11.38 -24.49
CA ILE A 210 -17.16 -11.42 -23.11
C ILE A 210 -16.17 -10.77 -22.13
N ALA A 211 -14.88 -10.98 -22.34
CA ALA A 211 -13.85 -10.37 -21.51
C ALA A 211 -13.78 -8.85 -21.68
N GLU A 212 -13.88 -8.34 -22.92
CA GLU A 212 -13.93 -6.90 -23.20
C GLU A 212 -15.10 -6.22 -22.48
N ILE A 213 -16.30 -6.84 -22.50
CA ILE A 213 -17.47 -6.33 -21.78
C ILE A 213 -17.22 -6.27 -20.26
N ALA A 214 -16.60 -7.30 -19.69
CA ALA A 214 -16.29 -7.34 -18.27
C ALA A 214 -15.21 -6.31 -17.87
N PHE A 215 -14.30 -5.99 -18.79
CA PHE A 215 -13.23 -5.02 -18.57
C PHE A 215 -13.72 -3.57 -18.62
N GLU A 216 -14.71 -3.28 -19.48
CA GLU A 216 -15.30 -1.95 -19.61
C GLU A 216 -16.35 -1.63 -18.53
N TYR A 217 -16.78 -2.62 -17.75
CA TYR A 217 -17.77 -2.46 -16.70
C TYR A 217 -17.24 -1.62 -15.52
N LYS A 218 -18.08 -0.70 -15.03
CA LYS A 218 -17.89 0.16 -13.84
C LYS A 218 -19.21 0.26 -13.09
#